data_AF-A0A9D6SIY6-F1
#
_entry.id   AF-A0A9D6SIY6-F1
#
_cell.length_a   1.000
_cell.length_b   1.000
_cell.length_c   1.000
_cell.angle_alpha   90.00
_cell.angle_beta   90.00
_cell.angle_gamma   90.00
#
_symmetry.space_group_name_H-M   'P 1'
#
loop_
_entity.id
_entity.type
_entity.pdbx_description
1 polymer ?
#
loop_
_entity_poly.entity_id
_entity_poly.type
_entity_poly.pdbx_seq_one_letter_code
_entity_poly.pdbx_strand_id
1 'polypeptide(L)' 'TKTIPIGTRLRVLFHLEDEDEALKAEADVIYSVLKLGVGIRFLDLGLYERKCIEAYVATARK' A
#
# COMPACT_ATOMS: atom_id res chain seq x y z
N THR A 1 19.48 -9.41 7.88
CA THR A 1 18.49 -8.46 7.32
C THR A 1 17.37 -8.31 8.31
N LYS A 2 17.15 -7.09 8.82
CA LYS A 2 16.15 -6.80 9.86
C LYS A 2 14.77 -6.68 9.19
N THR A 3 13.76 -7.35 9.73
CA THR A 3 12.37 -7.20 9.32
C THR A 3 11.76 -5.93 9.93
N ILE A 4 10.78 -5.34 9.25
CA ILE A 4 9.99 -4.25 9.84
C ILE A 4 9.03 -4.90 10.86
N PRO A 5 9.00 -4.46 12.13
CA PRO A 5 8.14 -5.03 13.14
C PRO A 5 6.64 -4.90 12.82
N ILE A 6 5.85 -5.89 13.23
CA ILE A 6 4.37 -5.80 13.21
C ILE A 6 3.92 -4.64 14.12
N GLY A 7 2.91 -3.89 13.68
CA GLY A 7 2.42 -2.68 14.35
C GLY A 7 3.23 -1.42 14.04
N THR A 8 4.28 -1.51 13.22
CA THR A 8 4.99 -0.32 12.74
C THR A 8 4.07 0.47 11.81
N ARG A 9 3.89 1.76 12.10
CA ARG A 9 3.20 2.71 11.22
C ARG A 9 4.17 3.23 10.16
N LEU A 10 3.74 3.17 8.91
CA LEU A 10 4.49 3.56 7.72
C LEU A 10 3.74 4.65 6.96
N ARG A 11 4.51 5.57 6.36
CA ARG A 11 4.04 6.35 5.22
C ARG A 11 4.59 5.70 3.97
N VAL A 12 3.70 5.23 3.10
CA VAL A 12 4.09 4.49 1.90
C VAL A 12 3.82 5.32 0.66
N LEU A 13 4.73 5.21 -0.30
CA LEU A 13 4.56 5.70 -1.67
C LEU A 13 4.53 4.48 -2.58
N PHE A 14 3.54 4.41 -3.47
CA PHE A 14 3.38 3.30 -4.40
C PHE A 14 2.73 3.77 -5.70
N HIS A 15 2.95 3.01 -6.78
CA HIS A 15 2.30 3.23 -8.08
C HIS A 15 1.29 2.10 -8.32
N LEU A 16 0.26 2.39 -9.12
CA LEU A 16 -0.68 1.38 -9.62
C LEU A 16 -0.21 0.95 -11.01
N GLU A 17 0.31 -0.27 -11.14
CA GLU A 17 0.90 -0.81 -12.39
C GLU A 17 1.77 0.23 -13.14
N ASP A 18 1.38 0.57 -14.37
CA ASP A 18 2.11 1.45 -15.28
C ASP A 18 1.68 2.93 -15.13
N GLU A 19 0.94 3.29 -14.08
CA GLU A 19 0.62 4.68 -13.79
C GLU A 19 1.86 5.43 -13.25
N ASP A 20 2.22 6.52 -13.94
CA ASP A 20 3.35 7.39 -13.55
C ASP A 20 3.11 8.13 -12.22
N GLU A 21 1.86 8.18 -11.74
CA GLU A 21 1.51 8.91 -10.53
C GLU A 21 1.72 8.06 -9.26
N ALA A 22 2.59 8.54 -8.37
CA ALA A 22 2.81 7.95 -7.07
C ALA A 22 1.71 8.34 -6.08
N LEU A 23 0.98 7.35 -5.58
CA LEU A 23 0.00 7.50 -4.51
C LEU A 23 0.68 7.42 -3.14
N LYS A 24 0.10 8.11 -2.15
CA LYS A 24 0.59 8.15 -0.76
C LYS A 24 -0.46 7.60 0.19
N ALA A 25 -0.02 6.80 1.18
CA ALA A 25 -0.92 6.31 2.22
C ALA A 25 -0.22 6.19 3.58
N GLU A 26 -1.00 6.29 4.65
CA GLU A 26 -0.57 5.82 5.96
C GLU A 26 -1.01 4.37 6.15
N ALA A 27 -0.14 3.52 6.69
CA ALA A 27 -0.40 2.10 6.83
C ALA A 27 0.25 1.50 8.08
N ASP A 28 -0.35 0.45 8.62
CA ASP A 28 0.27 -0.38 9.64
C ASP A 28 0.79 -1.69 9.05
N VAL A 29 1.97 -2.12 9.49
CA VAL A 29 2.48 -3.46 9.20
C VAL A 29 1.65 -4.49 9.97
N ILE A 30 0.94 -5.36 9.24
CA ILE A 30 0.09 -6.42 9.81
C ILE A 30 0.78 -7.78 9.85
N TYR A 31 1.77 -8.01 8.99
CA TYR A 31 2.64 -9.19 9.05
C TYR A 31 4.00 -8.91 8.40
N SER A 32 5.01 -9.70 8.78
CA SER A 32 6.36 -9.61 8.22
C SER A 32 6.90 -10.99 7.86
N VAL A 33 7.51 -11.11 6.68
CA VAL A 33 8.14 -12.33 6.18
C VAL A 33 9.63 -12.05 5.98
N LEU A 34 10.45 -12.80 6.70
CA LEU A 34 11.90 -12.62 6.70
C LEU A 34 12.47 -12.75 5.27
N LYS A 35 13.26 -11.75 4.85
CA LYS A 35 13.89 -11.63 3.52
C LYS A 35 12.91 -11.50 2.33
N LEU A 36 11.60 -11.44 2.56
CA LEU A 36 10.60 -11.38 1.48
C LEU A 36 9.83 -10.05 1.48
N GLY A 37 9.37 -9.58 2.64
CA GLY A 37 8.66 -8.30 2.71
C GLY A 37 7.69 -8.20 3.88
N VAL A 38 6.73 -7.30 3.74
CA VAL A 38 5.69 -7.05 4.74
C VAL A 38 4.32 -6.92 4.10
N GLY A 39 3.30 -7.33 4.85
CA GLY A 39 1.93 -6.95 4.56
C GLY A 39 1.56 -5.70 5.34
N ILE A 40 0.89 -4.77 4.67
CA ILE A 40 0.43 -3.53 5.28
C ILE A 40 -1.10 -3.42 5.19
N ARG A 41 -1.70 -2.72 6.12
CA ARG A 41 -3.11 -2.29 6.08
C ARG A 41 -3.13 -0.77 6.00
N PHE A 42 -3.74 -0.22 4.96
CA PHE A 42 -3.97 1.22 4.88
C PHE A 42 -4.88 1.68 6.02
N LEU A 43 -4.45 2.71 6.74
CA LEU A 43 -5.18 3.34 7.84
C LEU A 43 -5.94 4.57 7.38
N ASP A 44 -5.32 5.32 6.48
CA ASP A 44 -5.88 6.52 5.88
C ASP A 44 -5.50 6.57 4.40
N LEU A 45 -6.50 6.87 3.58
CA LEU A 45 -6.40 7.10 2.15
C LEU A 45 -7.19 8.36 1.85
N GLY A 46 -6.53 9.34 1.25
CA GLY A 46 -7.24 10.51 0.74
C GLY A 46 -8.31 10.09 -0.28
N LEU A 47 -9.31 10.95 -0.44
CA LEU A 47 -10.41 10.69 -1.39
C LEU A 47 -9.90 10.50 -2.83
N TYR A 48 -8.79 11.15 -3.18
CA TYR A 48 -8.16 11.00 -4.48
C TYR A 48 -7.56 9.60 -4.64
N GLU A 49 -6.67 9.21 -3.73
CA GLU A 49 -5.97 7.92 -3.75
C GLU A 49 -6.97 6.76 -3.71
N ARG A 50 -8.02 6.88 -2.89
CA ARG A 50 -9.09 5.89 -2.82
C ARG A 50 -9.79 5.71 -4.17
N LYS A 51 -10.10 6.80 -4.87
CA LYS A 51 -10.75 6.73 -6.20
C LYS A 51 -9.84 6.09 -7.24
N CYS A 52 -8.55 6.41 -7.24
CA CYS A 52 -7.59 5.78 -8.16
C CYS A 52 -7.53 4.27 -7.92
N ILE A 53 -7.40 3.84 -6.65
CA ILE A 53 -7.40 2.42 -6.29
C ILE A 53 -8.72 1.73 -6.69
N GLU A 54 -9.87 2.35 -6.40
CA GLU A 54 -11.18 1.79 -6.75
C GLU A 54 -11.35 1.63 -8.28
N ALA A 55 -10.91 2.63 -9.06
CA ALA A 55 -10.93 2.56 -10.52
C ALA A 55 -10.02 1.44 -11.05
N TYR A 56 -8.79 1.36 -10.54
CA TYR A 56 -7.83 0.31 -10.89
C TYR A 56 -8.33 -1.10 -10.55
N VAL A 57 -8.92 -1.30 -9.36
CA VAL A 57 -9.47 -2.61 -8.98
C VAL A 57 -10.67 -2.98 -9.85
N ALA A 58 -11.45 -2.01 -10.32
CA ALA A 58 -12.58 -2.26 -11.20
C ALA A 58 -12.14 -2.68 -12.63
N THR A 59 -11.00 -2.19 -13.11
CA THR A 59 -10.45 -2.58 -14.42
C THR A 59 -9.73 -3.92 -14.35
N ALA A 60 -8.95 -4.19 -13.31
CA ALA A 60 -8.19 -5.44 -13.14
C ALA A 60 -9.06 -6.69 -12.95
N ARG A 61 -10.37 -6.54 -12.72
CA ARG A 61 -11.34 -7.65 -12.56
C ARG A 61 -12.04 -8.06 -13.86
N LYS A 62 -11.74 -7.41 -14.99
CA LYS A 62 -12.25 -7.77 -16.31
C LYS A 62 -11.23 -8.58 -17.08
#